data_AF-A0A7C1T8M3-F1
#
_entry.id   AF-A0A7C1T8M3-F1
#
_cell.length_a   1.000
_cell.length_b   1.000
_cell.length_c   1.000
_cell.angle_alpha   90.00
_cell.angle_beta   90.00
_cell.angle_gamma   90.00
#
_symmetry.space_group_name_H-M   'P 1'
#
loop_
_entity.id
_entity.type
_entity.pdbx_description
1 polymer ?
#
loop_
_entity_poly.entity_id
_entity_poly.type
_entity_poly.pdbx_seq_one_letter_code
_entity_poly.pdbx_strand_id
1 'polypeptide(L)'
;MPSLRQYTATLLLPSAFFGYALYANSALLTNAASPAAQASEARNLSLSYVMDGEATRDLDTLYKNELPHRAASVGLFGNARYALLGAGRKGVIVGDDGWFFTAEEFKTVSPSDIDDAVQRIVEVKRELEVRGIQLVLAPLPAKSDLYAEDVPSLVRSAAMADAYRDFSAALQKQGIIVADTRATMLTAKPFGDVFLKSDTHWSPAGANAAAEAVQSSLQLSGVDLAPQDLTAQWQTPVTLWGDLTKF
;
A
#
# COMPACT_ATOMS: atom_id res chain seq x y z
N MET A 1 15.52 -33.57 -12.43
CA MET A 1 14.53 -34.21 -11.53
C MET A 1 14.23 -33.23 -10.40
N PRO A 2 12.97 -32.82 -10.19
CA PRO A 2 12.64 -31.92 -9.08
C PRO A 2 12.95 -32.59 -7.74
N SER A 3 13.50 -31.84 -6.79
CA SER A 3 13.96 -32.37 -5.50
C SER A 3 12.77 -32.74 -4.60
N LEU A 4 12.97 -33.64 -3.62
CA LEU A 4 11.96 -34.03 -2.63
C LEU A 4 11.29 -32.82 -1.92
N ARG A 5 12.01 -31.69 -1.83
CA ARG A 5 11.54 -30.40 -1.29
C ARG A 5 10.48 -29.71 -2.16
N GLN A 6 10.55 -29.86 -3.49
CA GLN A 6 9.54 -29.32 -4.40
C GLN A 6 8.22 -30.10 -4.30
N TYR A 7 8.28 -31.43 -4.17
CA TYR A 7 7.07 -32.25 -3.99
C TYR A 7 6.35 -31.98 -2.67
N THR A 8 7.10 -31.84 -1.57
CA THR A 8 6.53 -31.53 -0.26
C THR A 8 5.88 -30.15 -0.24
N ALA A 9 6.52 -29.12 -0.81
CA ALA A 9 5.91 -27.79 -0.93
C ALA A 9 4.65 -27.77 -1.82
N THR A 10 4.62 -28.58 -2.89
CA THR A 10 3.49 -28.63 -3.83
C THR A 10 2.23 -29.27 -3.23
N LEU A 11 2.38 -30.17 -2.25
CA LEU A 11 1.25 -30.87 -1.60
C LEU A 11 0.88 -30.30 -0.24
N LEU A 12 1.83 -29.71 0.50
CA LEU A 12 1.56 -29.08 1.81
C LEU A 12 0.66 -27.86 1.66
N LEU A 13 0.87 -27.05 0.63
CA LEU A 13 0.12 -25.80 0.43
C LEU A 13 -1.37 -26.04 0.12
N PRO A 14 -1.73 -26.94 -0.82
CA PRO A 14 -3.12 -27.34 -1.01
C PRO A 14 -3.71 -27.98 0.25
N SER A 15 -2.96 -28.83 0.96
CA SER A 15 -3.47 -29.51 2.17
C SER A 15 -3.76 -28.51 3.30
N ALA A 16 -2.88 -27.54 3.52
CA ALA A 16 -3.09 -26.46 4.48
C ALA A 16 -4.26 -25.54 4.06
N PHE A 17 -4.39 -25.25 2.76
CA PHE A 17 -5.49 -24.46 2.23
C PHE A 17 -6.84 -25.17 2.40
N PHE A 18 -6.94 -26.45 2.02
CA PHE A 18 -8.17 -27.24 2.18
C PHE A 18 -8.50 -27.50 3.66
N GLY A 19 -7.48 -27.71 4.50
CA GLY A 19 -7.65 -27.84 5.95
C GLY A 19 -8.17 -26.54 6.58
N TYR A 20 -7.61 -25.40 6.21
CA TYR A 20 -8.10 -24.08 6.65
C TYR A 20 -9.49 -23.79 6.10
N ALA A 21 -9.77 -24.12 4.83
CA ALA A 21 -11.10 -23.94 4.26
C ALA A 21 -12.14 -24.79 4.98
N LEU A 22 -11.82 -26.04 5.33
CA LEU A 22 -12.70 -26.89 6.16
C LEU A 22 -12.92 -26.28 7.54
N TYR A 23 -11.85 -25.81 8.20
CA TYR A 23 -11.96 -25.13 9.50
C TYR A 23 -12.81 -23.86 9.42
N ALA A 24 -12.54 -22.96 8.48
CA ALA A 24 -13.26 -21.70 8.30
C ALA A 24 -14.74 -21.92 7.96
N ASN A 25 -15.05 -22.90 7.11
CA ASN A 25 -16.44 -23.27 6.84
C ASN A 25 -17.11 -23.97 8.02
N SER A 26 -16.37 -24.75 8.82
CA SER A 26 -16.91 -25.33 10.06
C SER A 26 -17.19 -24.27 11.13
N ALA A 27 -16.33 -23.25 11.25
CA ALA A 27 -16.52 -22.11 12.14
C ALA A 27 -17.76 -21.29 11.74
N LEU A 28 -17.99 -21.11 10.44
CA LEU A 28 -19.22 -20.54 9.90
C LEU A 28 -20.46 -21.36 10.28
N LEU A 29 -20.41 -22.70 10.19
CA LEU A 29 -21.53 -23.56 10.58
C LEU A 29 -21.79 -23.56 12.09
N THR A 30 -20.75 -23.43 12.91
CA THR A 30 -20.90 -23.33 14.37
C THR A 30 -21.37 -21.94 14.82
N ASN A 31 -20.95 -20.87 14.12
CA ASN A 31 -21.41 -19.50 14.37
C ASN A 31 -22.75 -19.19 13.67
N ALA A 32 -23.17 -19.96 12.66
CA ALA A 32 -24.49 -19.87 12.04
C ALA A 32 -25.64 -20.25 12.99
N ALA A 33 -25.32 -20.71 14.21
CA ALA A 33 -26.27 -20.78 15.32
C ALA A 33 -26.58 -19.41 15.95
N SER A 34 -25.97 -18.31 15.47
CA SER A 34 -26.24 -16.96 15.92
C SER A 34 -27.50 -16.37 15.24
N PRO A 35 -28.27 -15.50 15.94
CA PRO A 35 -29.56 -14.99 15.45
C PRO A 35 -29.50 -14.25 14.10
N ALA A 36 -28.33 -13.70 13.75
CA ALA A 36 -28.12 -12.98 12.49
C ALA A 36 -28.07 -13.90 11.27
N ALA A 37 -27.58 -15.14 11.42
CA ALA A 37 -27.57 -16.14 10.33
C ALA A 37 -28.98 -16.70 10.06
N GLN A 38 -29.79 -16.89 11.10
CA GLN A 38 -31.20 -17.31 10.99
C GLN A 38 -32.07 -16.26 10.30
N ALA A 39 -31.75 -14.96 10.43
CA ALA A 39 -32.45 -13.88 9.73
C ALA A 39 -32.17 -13.85 8.20
N SER A 40 -31.03 -14.39 7.77
CA SER A 40 -30.69 -14.58 6.34
C SER A 40 -31.42 -15.79 5.74
N GLU A 41 -31.53 -16.89 6.52
CA GLU A 41 -32.19 -18.13 6.10
C GLU A 41 -33.71 -17.98 5.88
N ALA A 42 -34.33 -16.95 6.47
CA ALA A 42 -35.75 -16.65 6.30
C ALA A 42 -36.11 -15.91 4.99
N ARG A 43 -35.13 -15.58 4.13
CA ARG A 43 -35.40 -14.94 2.83
C ARG A 43 -35.59 -16.00 1.74
N ASN A 44 -36.78 -16.01 1.13
CA ASN A 44 -37.14 -16.92 0.04
C ASN A 44 -36.08 -16.90 -1.07
N LEU A 45 -35.49 -18.06 -1.35
CA LEU A 45 -34.53 -18.33 -2.44
C LEU A 45 -35.18 -18.17 -3.83
N SER A 46 -35.64 -16.96 -4.13
CA SER A 46 -36.28 -16.62 -5.40
C SER A 46 -35.24 -16.49 -6.52
N LEU A 47 -35.66 -16.76 -7.76
CA LEU A 47 -34.79 -16.66 -8.92
C LEU A 47 -34.24 -15.23 -9.12
N SER A 48 -35.03 -14.20 -8.77
CA SER A 48 -34.62 -12.79 -8.77
C SER A 48 -33.52 -12.50 -7.76
N TYR A 49 -33.61 -13.04 -6.54
CA TYR A 49 -32.59 -12.88 -5.50
C TYR A 49 -31.19 -13.36 -5.94
N VAL A 50 -31.15 -14.39 -6.79
CA VAL A 50 -29.91 -14.90 -7.38
C VAL A 50 -29.46 -14.08 -8.59
N MET A 51 -30.38 -13.70 -9.49
CA MET A 51 -30.04 -12.96 -10.71
C MET A 51 -29.64 -11.50 -10.44
N ASP A 52 -30.21 -10.87 -9.41
CA ASP A 52 -29.94 -9.47 -9.03
C ASP A 52 -28.65 -9.32 -8.19
N GLY A 53 -28.01 -10.45 -7.83
CA GLY A 53 -26.73 -10.48 -7.12
C GLY A 53 -26.84 -10.23 -5.60
N GLU A 54 -28.04 -10.10 -5.06
CA GLU A 54 -28.28 -9.93 -3.62
C GLU A 54 -27.78 -11.14 -2.82
N ALA A 55 -28.00 -12.36 -3.33
CA ALA A 55 -27.45 -13.59 -2.74
C ALA A 55 -25.93 -13.56 -2.57
N THR A 56 -25.22 -12.99 -3.55
CA THR A 56 -23.75 -12.87 -3.50
C THR A 56 -23.32 -11.80 -2.49
N ARG A 57 -24.06 -10.69 -2.38
CA ARG A 57 -23.77 -9.62 -1.41
C ARG A 57 -24.01 -10.05 0.03
N ASP A 58 -25.08 -10.79 0.29
CA ASP A 58 -25.40 -11.29 1.63
C ASP A 58 -24.41 -12.37 2.06
N LEU A 59 -24.02 -13.27 1.15
CA LEU A 59 -22.95 -14.23 1.40
C LEU A 59 -21.61 -13.54 1.65
N ASP A 60 -21.25 -12.53 0.86
CA ASP A 60 -20.02 -11.76 1.05
C ASP A 60 -20.02 -11.02 2.40
N THR A 61 -21.16 -10.50 2.83
CA THR A 61 -21.34 -9.83 4.13
C THR A 61 -21.21 -10.82 5.29
N LEU A 62 -21.83 -11.99 5.18
CA LEU A 62 -21.71 -13.06 6.18
C LEU A 62 -20.25 -13.53 6.31
N TYR A 63 -19.57 -13.76 5.20
CA TYR A 63 -18.16 -14.15 5.20
C TYR A 63 -17.24 -13.07 5.77
N LYS A 64 -17.54 -11.78 5.56
CA LYS A 64 -16.77 -10.66 6.11
C LYS A 64 -16.93 -10.53 7.63
N ASN A 65 -18.12 -10.76 8.16
CA ASN A 65 -18.42 -10.61 9.58
C ASN A 65 -17.96 -11.83 10.40
N GLU A 66 -18.13 -13.04 9.88
CA GLU A 66 -17.87 -14.28 10.63
C GLU A 66 -16.43 -14.80 10.51
N LEU A 67 -15.66 -14.32 9.52
CA LEU A 67 -14.26 -14.70 9.31
C LEU A 67 -13.33 -13.47 9.25
N PRO A 68 -13.16 -12.72 10.36
CA PRO A 68 -12.32 -11.52 10.39
C PRO A 68 -10.84 -11.79 10.09
N HIS A 69 -10.39 -13.04 10.23
CA HIS A 69 -9.04 -13.48 9.92
C HIS A 69 -8.85 -13.85 8.43
N ARG A 70 -9.92 -13.87 7.61
CA ARG A 70 -9.89 -14.23 6.19
C ARG A 70 -8.93 -13.37 5.38
N ALA A 71 -8.90 -12.05 5.60
CA ALA A 71 -8.03 -11.15 4.86
C ALA A 71 -6.54 -11.44 5.14
N ALA A 72 -6.19 -11.66 6.42
CA ALA A 72 -4.85 -12.05 6.82
C ALA A 72 -4.46 -13.43 6.26
N SER A 73 -5.38 -14.41 6.27
CA SER A 73 -5.13 -15.72 5.68
C SER A 73 -4.96 -15.66 4.16
N VAL A 74 -5.79 -14.89 3.44
CA VAL A 74 -5.67 -14.74 1.98
C VAL A 74 -4.36 -14.08 1.59
N GLY A 75 -3.92 -13.05 2.32
CA GLY A 75 -2.61 -12.41 2.12
C GLY A 75 -1.43 -13.36 2.42
N LEU A 76 -1.50 -14.07 3.55
CA LEU A 76 -0.47 -15.04 3.94
C LEU A 76 -0.35 -16.20 2.95
N PHE A 77 -1.47 -16.81 2.54
CA PHE A 77 -1.50 -17.88 1.55
C PHE A 77 -1.11 -17.37 0.16
N GLY A 78 -1.49 -16.14 -0.21
CA GLY A 78 -1.08 -15.48 -1.46
C GLY A 78 0.43 -15.30 -1.54
N ASN A 79 1.08 -14.89 -0.45
CA ASN A 79 2.52 -14.69 -0.39
C ASN A 79 3.30 -15.98 -0.28
N ALA A 80 2.80 -16.97 0.48
CA ALA A 80 3.38 -18.31 0.49
C ALA A 80 3.33 -18.93 -0.91
N ARG A 81 2.24 -18.72 -1.65
CA ARG A 81 2.09 -19.15 -3.05
C ARG A 81 3.00 -18.36 -4.01
N TYR A 82 3.20 -17.06 -3.81
CA TYR A 82 4.18 -16.28 -4.56
C TYR A 82 5.62 -16.77 -4.32
N ALA A 83 6.01 -16.96 -3.06
CA ALA A 83 7.33 -17.43 -2.68
C ALA A 83 7.63 -18.85 -3.18
N LEU A 84 6.63 -19.73 -3.24
CA LEU A 84 6.81 -21.14 -3.63
C LEU A 84 6.53 -21.42 -5.12
N LEU A 85 5.67 -20.63 -5.77
CA LEU A 85 5.17 -20.91 -7.13
C LEU A 85 5.22 -19.69 -8.06
N GLY A 86 5.72 -18.53 -7.61
CA GLY A 86 5.73 -17.27 -8.39
C GLY A 86 4.33 -16.71 -8.68
N ALA A 87 3.29 -17.23 -8.00
CA ALA A 87 1.90 -16.95 -8.30
C ALA A 87 1.16 -16.39 -7.07
N GLY A 88 1.49 -15.16 -6.67
CA GLY A 88 0.64 -14.34 -5.80
C GLY A 88 -0.47 -13.67 -6.62
N ARG A 89 -1.50 -13.13 -5.95
CA ARG A 89 -2.36 -12.14 -6.61
C ARG A 89 -1.47 -10.96 -7.03
N LYS A 90 -1.58 -10.53 -8.28
CA LYS A 90 -0.66 -9.56 -8.89
C LYS A 90 -0.74 -8.23 -8.12
N GLY A 91 0.32 -7.84 -7.41
CA GLY A 91 0.50 -6.43 -7.01
C GLY A 91 0.74 -6.12 -5.53
N VAL A 92 0.67 -7.08 -4.59
CA VAL A 92 0.86 -6.82 -3.15
C VAL A 92 1.93 -7.72 -2.52
N ILE A 93 2.70 -7.17 -1.58
CA ILE A 93 3.63 -7.86 -0.69
C ILE A 93 3.19 -7.61 0.75
N VAL A 94 3.03 -8.67 1.56
CA VAL A 94 2.69 -8.52 3.00
C VAL A 94 3.98 -8.63 3.78
N GLY A 95 4.25 -7.60 4.59
CA GLY A 95 5.33 -7.51 5.55
C GLY A 95 4.91 -7.94 6.96
N ASP A 96 5.73 -7.55 7.92
CA ASP A 96 5.52 -7.86 9.33
C ASP A 96 4.52 -6.87 9.97
N ASP A 97 3.97 -7.20 11.14
CA ASP A 97 3.12 -6.31 11.98
C ASP A 97 1.99 -5.55 11.26
N GLY A 98 1.40 -6.21 10.26
CA GLY A 98 0.25 -5.71 9.49
C GLY A 98 0.62 -4.75 8.37
N TRP A 99 1.90 -4.61 8.03
CA TRP A 99 2.37 -3.82 6.89
C TRP A 99 2.15 -4.54 5.57
N PHE A 100 1.61 -3.82 4.59
CA PHE A 100 1.41 -4.29 3.23
C PHE A 100 2.13 -3.30 2.31
N PHE A 101 2.71 -3.77 1.22
CA PHE A 101 3.43 -2.93 0.26
C PHE A 101 2.94 -3.27 -1.14
N THR A 102 3.00 -2.30 -2.06
CA THR A 102 2.72 -2.62 -3.47
C THR A 102 3.95 -3.29 -4.08
N ALA A 103 3.75 -4.29 -4.94
CA ALA A 103 4.84 -4.96 -5.65
C ALA A 103 5.63 -4.00 -6.55
N GLU A 104 5.07 -2.82 -6.88
CA GLU A 104 5.75 -1.79 -7.66
C GLU A 104 6.92 -1.16 -6.92
N GLU A 105 6.85 -1.09 -5.59
CA GLU A 105 7.90 -0.56 -4.70
C GLU A 105 9.14 -1.47 -4.58
N PHE A 106 9.15 -2.58 -5.31
CA PHE A 106 10.24 -3.56 -5.35
C PHE A 106 10.85 -3.70 -6.74
N LYS A 107 10.35 -2.92 -7.71
CA LYS A 107 10.96 -2.83 -9.04
C LYS A 107 12.25 -2.02 -8.94
N THR A 108 13.24 -2.37 -9.75
CA THR A 108 14.44 -1.54 -9.93
C THR A 108 14.15 -0.44 -10.93
N VAL A 109 14.51 0.79 -10.61
CA VAL A 109 14.47 1.92 -11.55
C VAL A 109 15.83 2.01 -12.23
N SER A 110 15.87 2.00 -13.56
CA SER A 110 17.13 2.14 -14.28
C SER A 110 17.56 3.62 -14.35
N PRO A 111 18.87 3.90 -14.47
CA PRO A 111 19.34 5.27 -14.71
C PRO A 111 18.69 5.94 -15.92
N SER A 112 18.43 5.18 -17.00
CA SER A 112 17.71 5.69 -18.17
C SER A 112 16.26 6.09 -17.88
N ASP A 113 15.56 5.35 -17.01
CA ASP A 113 14.19 5.73 -16.63
C ASP A 113 14.17 7.03 -15.83
N ILE A 114 15.18 7.24 -14.97
CA ILE A 114 15.38 8.48 -14.22
C ILE A 114 15.65 9.63 -15.19
N ASP A 115 16.60 9.45 -16.11
CA ASP A 115 16.96 10.48 -17.10
C ASP A 115 15.74 10.87 -17.96
N ASP A 116 14.98 9.89 -18.47
CA ASP A 116 13.77 10.12 -19.25
C ASP A 116 12.69 10.88 -18.46
N ALA A 117 12.48 10.53 -17.19
CA ALA A 117 11.54 11.22 -16.33
C ALA A 117 11.97 12.67 -16.06
N VAL A 118 13.26 12.89 -15.79
CA VAL A 118 13.82 14.23 -15.54
C VAL A 118 13.71 15.11 -16.78
N GLN A 119 14.00 14.58 -17.98
CA GLN A 119 13.86 15.36 -19.22
C GLN A 119 12.42 15.86 -19.43
N ARG A 120 11.42 14.99 -19.21
CA ARG A 120 10.00 15.40 -19.29
C ARG A 120 9.65 16.48 -18.28
N ILE A 121 10.20 16.41 -17.06
CA ILE A 121 9.97 17.43 -16.04
C ILE A 121 10.65 18.76 -16.41
N VAL A 122 11.84 18.72 -17.03
CA VAL A 122 12.53 19.91 -17.55
C VAL A 122 11.70 20.59 -18.65
N GLU A 123 11.04 19.82 -19.53
CA GLU A 123 10.13 20.37 -20.52
C GLU A 123 8.97 21.12 -19.85
N VAL A 124 8.34 20.52 -18.84
CA VAL A 124 7.28 21.17 -18.04
C VAL A 124 7.79 22.42 -17.34
N LYS A 125 8.98 22.36 -16.73
CA LYS A 125 9.63 23.51 -16.08
C LYS A 125 9.75 24.68 -17.05
N ARG A 126 10.25 24.43 -18.26
CA ARG A 126 10.42 25.46 -19.31
C ARG A 126 9.09 26.10 -19.70
N GLU A 127 8.02 25.31 -19.82
CA GLU A 127 6.69 25.84 -20.14
C GLU A 127 6.11 26.72 -19.01
N LEU A 128 6.37 26.35 -17.75
CA LEU A 128 5.96 27.14 -16.58
C LEU A 128 6.77 28.44 -16.47
N GLU A 129 8.09 28.39 -16.72
CA GLU A 129 8.97 29.56 -16.67
C GLU A 129 8.59 30.63 -17.70
N VAL A 130 8.17 30.24 -18.91
CA VAL A 130 7.66 31.18 -19.93
C VAL A 130 6.44 31.96 -19.44
N ARG A 131 5.69 31.41 -18.47
CA ARG A 131 4.52 32.04 -17.85
C ARG A 131 4.85 32.73 -16.52
N GLY A 132 6.14 32.80 -16.15
CA GLY A 132 6.57 33.34 -14.85
C GLY A 132 6.19 32.47 -13.66
N ILE A 133 5.96 31.16 -13.86
CA ILE A 133 5.59 30.22 -12.79
C ILE A 133 6.82 29.41 -12.39
N GLN A 134 7.12 29.40 -11.09
CA GLN A 134 8.22 28.61 -10.53
C GLN A 134 7.76 27.19 -10.21
N LEU A 135 8.49 26.20 -10.70
CA LEU A 135 8.26 24.79 -10.39
C LEU A 135 9.04 24.36 -9.14
N VAL A 136 8.32 23.77 -8.19
CA VAL A 136 8.90 23.02 -7.06
C VAL A 136 8.41 21.59 -7.17
N LEU A 137 9.32 20.62 -7.14
CA LEU A 137 8.98 19.21 -7.14
C LEU A 137 9.11 18.63 -5.73
N ALA A 138 8.11 17.87 -5.29
CA ALA A 138 8.15 17.13 -4.04
C ALA A 138 8.03 15.62 -4.34
N PRO A 139 9.14 14.93 -4.70
CA PRO A 139 9.13 13.49 -4.83
C PRO A 139 8.66 12.85 -3.52
N LEU A 140 7.85 11.80 -3.58
CA LEU A 140 7.43 11.02 -2.42
C LEU A 140 8.32 9.76 -2.31
N PRO A 141 8.94 9.45 -1.16
CA PRO A 141 9.65 8.18 -0.99
C PRO A 141 8.67 7.01 -1.05
N ALA A 142 9.18 5.85 -1.46
CA ALA A 142 8.42 4.61 -1.35
C ALA A 142 8.19 4.25 0.12
N LYS A 143 7.05 3.63 0.41
CA LYS A 143 6.78 3.10 1.75
C LYS A 143 7.76 2.00 2.13
N SER A 144 8.18 1.18 1.16
CA SER A 144 9.19 0.12 1.34
C SER A 144 10.58 0.65 1.72
N ASP A 145 10.90 1.91 1.38
CA ASP A 145 12.12 2.59 1.79
C ASP A 145 11.99 3.07 3.25
N LEU A 146 10.91 3.78 3.57
CA LEU A 146 10.72 4.32 4.92
C LEU A 146 10.48 3.24 5.98
N TYR A 147 9.83 2.13 5.63
CA TYR A 147 9.50 1.01 6.52
C TYR A 147 10.26 -0.26 6.14
N ALA A 148 11.53 -0.11 5.76
CA ALA A 148 12.38 -1.23 5.35
C ALA A 148 12.50 -2.32 6.44
N GLU A 149 12.36 -1.98 7.72
CA GLU A 149 12.36 -2.94 8.82
C GLU A 149 11.18 -3.91 8.77
N ASP A 150 10.02 -3.48 8.25
CA ASP A 150 8.79 -4.28 8.16
C ASP A 150 8.66 -5.03 6.83
N VAL A 151 9.55 -4.75 5.88
CA VAL A 151 9.63 -5.45 4.59
C VAL A 151 10.20 -6.86 4.80
N PRO A 152 9.62 -7.93 4.22
CA PRO A 152 10.18 -9.28 4.35
C PRO A 152 11.62 -9.36 3.86
N SER A 153 12.48 -10.03 4.63
CA SER A 153 13.92 -10.11 4.38
C SER A 153 14.29 -10.63 2.99
N LEU A 154 13.48 -11.49 2.39
CA LEU A 154 13.71 -12.07 1.05
C LEU A 154 13.60 -11.04 -0.09
N VAL A 155 12.82 -9.97 0.09
CA VAL A 155 12.55 -8.95 -0.93
C VAL A 155 13.05 -7.56 -0.54
N ARG A 156 13.62 -7.42 0.67
CA ARG A 156 14.19 -6.17 1.16
C ARG A 156 15.33 -5.70 0.25
N SER A 157 15.28 -4.43 -0.15
CA SER A 157 16.22 -3.83 -1.09
C SER A 157 16.36 -2.33 -0.82
N ALA A 158 17.54 -1.77 -1.12
CA ALA A 158 17.79 -0.32 -1.08
C ALA A 158 17.34 0.40 -2.36
N ALA A 159 16.84 -0.32 -3.37
CA ALA A 159 16.60 0.20 -4.72
C ALA A 159 15.69 1.44 -4.76
N MET A 160 14.65 1.52 -3.92
CA MET A 160 13.78 2.70 -3.86
C MET A 160 14.45 3.90 -3.17
N ALA A 161 15.25 3.64 -2.13
CA ALA A 161 16.03 4.69 -1.48
C ALA A 161 17.08 5.29 -2.43
N ASP A 162 17.75 4.42 -3.20
CA ASP A 162 18.70 4.80 -4.24
C ASP A 162 18.01 5.58 -5.37
N ALA A 163 16.88 5.08 -5.87
CA ALA A 163 16.11 5.76 -6.91
C ALA A 163 15.64 7.15 -6.47
N TYR A 164 15.16 7.31 -5.22
CA TYR A 164 14.76 8.61 -4.67
C TYR A 164 15.95 9.59 -4.64
N ARG A 165 17.11 9.15 -4.14
CA ARG A 165 18.34 9.96 -4.08
C ARG A 165 18.76 10.38 -5.48
N ASP A 166 18.86 9.43 -6.40
CA ASP A 166 19.40 9.65 -7.73
C ASP A 166 18.47 10.53 -8.57
N PHE A 167 17.15 10.33 -8.47
CA PHE A 167 16.14 11.20 -9.09
C PHE A 167 16.19 12.63 -8.53
N SER A 168 16.26 12.79 -7.21
CA SER A 168 16.36 14.10 -6.56
C SER A 168 17.62 14.85 -6.98
N ALA A 169 18.77 14.18 -7.01
CA ALA A 169 20.02 14.75 -7.46
C ALA A 169 19.99 15.15 -8.94
N ALA A 170 19.39 14.31 -9.79
CA ALA A 170 19.26 14.59 -11.22
C ALA A 170 18.38 15.82 -11.48
N LEU A 171 17.29 16.01 -10.74
CA LEU A 171 16.44 17.20 -10.81
C LEU A 171 17.17 18.46 -10.35
N GLN A 172 17.87 18.40 -9.21
CA GLN A 172 18.63 19.52 -8.66
C GLN A 172 19.72 19.98 -9.64
N LYS A 173 20.37 19.05 -10.35
CA LYS A 173 21.36 19.35 -11.41
C LYS A 173 20.76 20.15 -12.57
N GLN A 174 19.46 20.03 -12.82
CA GLN A 174 18.72 20.82 -13.82
C GLN A 174 18.20 22.16 -13.26
N GLY A 175 18.60 22.53 -12.04
CA GLY A 175 18.13 23.74 -11.36
C GLY A 175 16.65 23.70 -11.00
N ILE A 176 16.08 22.51 -10.79
CA ILE A 176 14.74 22.34 -10.24
C ILE A 176 14.85 22.31 -8.72
N ILE A 177 13.98 23.06 -8.05
CA ILE A 177 13.87 23.04 -6.58
C ILE A 177 13.18 21.74 -6.19
N VAL A 178 13.84 20.95 -5.36
CA VAL A 178 13.34 19.66 -4.87
C VAL A 178 13.09 19.74 -3.37
N ALA A 179 11.86 19.45 -2.96
CA ALA A 179 11.50 19.28 -1.56
C ALA A 179 11.81 17.87 -1.09
N ASP A 180 12.75 17.74 -0.14
CA ASP A 180 13.16 16.45 0.40
C ASP A 180 12.13 15.91 1.42
N THR A 181 11.09 15.27 0.90
CA THR A 181 10.03 14.67 1.74
C THR A 181 10.52 13.42 2.47
N ARG A 182 11.53 12.70 1.95
CA ARG A 182 12.10 11.52 2.60
C ARG A 182 12.74 11.86 3.93
N ALA A 183 13.57 12.91 3.98
CA ALA A 183 14.23 13.31 5.22
C ALA A 183 13.22 13.70 6.31
N THR A 184 12.24 14.54 5.95
CA THR A 184 11.20 14.99 6.89
C THR A 184 10.30 13.85 7.36
N MET A 185 9.90 12.94 6.48
CA MET A 185 9.12 11.77 6.88
C MET A 185 9.90 10.81 7.79
N LEU A 186 11.20 10.61 7.55
CA LEU A 186 12.05 9.84 8.47
C LEU A 186 12.15 10.48 9.86
N THR A 187 12.22 11.82 9.93
CA THR A 187 12.21 12.55 11.20
C THR A 187 10.85 12.48 11.90
N ALA A 188 9.74 12.44 11.16
CA ALA A 188 8.39 12.36 11.71
C ALA A 188 8.01 10.94 12.18
N LYS A 189 8.52 9.90 11.51
CA LYS A 189 8.18 8.48 11.75
C LYS A 189 8.25 8.02 13.22
N PRO A 190 9.23 8.44 14.05
CA PRO A 190 9.25 8.07 15.48
C PRO A 190 8.08 8.60 16.30
N PHE A 191 7.38 9.63 15.83
CA PHE A 191 6.26 10.28 16.52
C PHE A 191 4.89 9.82 16.03
N GLY A 192 4.85 9.02 14.97
CA GLY A 192 3.64 8.45 14.41
C GLY A 192 3.90 7.85 13.03
N ASP A 193 3.06 6.88 12.66
CA ASP A 193 3.16 6.28 11.34
C ASP A 193 2.98 7.34 10.26
N VAL A 194 3.93 7.46 9.32
CA VAL A 194 3.90 8.39 8.18
C VAL A 194 3.25 7.76 6.94
N PHE A 195 3.03 6.45 6.94
CA PHE A 195 2.19 5.74 5.98
C PHE A 195 1.14 4.88 6.67
N LEU A 196 0.05 4.61 5.97
CA LEU A 196 -0.94 3.64 6.41
C LEU A 196 -0.44 2.21 6.17
N LYS A 197 -0.64 1.33 7.15
CA LYS A 197 -0.08 -0.03 7.12
C LYS A 197 -0.58 -0.86 5.94
N SER A 198 -1.90 -0.91 5.74
CA SER A 198 -2.56 -1.73 4.71
C SER A 198 -2.98 -0.97 3.46
N ASP A 199 -2.46 0.25 3.26
CA ASP A 199 -2.81 1.15 2.16
C ASP A 199 -1.55 1.71 1.48
N THR A 200 -1.61 2.08 0.20
CA THR A 200 -0.49 2.71 -0.51
C THR A 200 -0.20 4.14 -0.05
N HIS A 201 -1.17 4.83 0.56
CA HIS A 201 -1.06 6.26 0.86
C HIS A 201 -0.34 6.55 2.18
N TRP A 202 0.21 7.76 2.25
CA TRP A 202 0.71 8.35 3.49
C TRP A 202 -0.41 8.47 4.54
N SER A 203 -0.01 8.58 5.80
CA SER A 203 -0.93 9.01 6.86
C SER A 203 -1.07 10.53 6.85
N PRO A 204 -2.02 11.11 7.62
CA PRO A 204 -2.04 12.55 7.86
C PRO A 204 -0.73 13.11 8.42
N ALA A 205 -0.01 12.34 9.26
CA ALA A 205 1.30 12.75 9.78
C ALA A 205 2.36 12.77 8.66
N GLY A 206 2.36 11.80 7.75
CA GLY A 206 3.24 11.80 6.59
C GLY A 206 2.93 12.94 5.63
N ALA A 207 1.65 13.22 5.36
CA ALA A 207 1.24 14.37 4.55
C ALA A 207 1.70 15.70 5.16
N ASN A 208 1.61 15.84 6.48
CA ASN A 208 2.12 17.02 7.18
C ASN A 208 3.64 17.15 7.04
N ALA A 209 4.40 16.06 7.21
CA ALA A 209 5.86 16.07 7.01
C ALA A 209 6.26 16.46 5.57
N ALA A 210 5.52 15.98 4.56
CA ALA A 210 5.74 16.42 3.18
C ALA A 210 5.46 17.91 2.98
N ALA A 211 4.41 18.45 3.60
CA ALA A 211 4.11 19.88 3.55
C ALA A 211 5.22 20.73 4.19
N GLU A 212 5.78 20.27 5.33
CA GLU A 212 6.93 20.91 5.98
C GLU A 212 8.19 20.90 5.10
N ALA A 213 8.43 19.82 4.34
CA ALA A 213 9.51 19.76 3.37
C ALA A 213 9.35 20.79 2.26
N VAL A 214 8.12 20.94 1.73
CA VAL A 214 7.80 21.93 0.70
C VAL A 214 8.00 23.34 1.23
N GLN A 215 7.45 23.64 2.42
CA GLN A 215 7.61 24.94 3.06
C GLN A 215 9.09 25.31 3.26
N SER A 216 9.88 24.38 3.81
CA SER A 216 11.31 24.59 4.04
C SER A 216 12.07 24.87 2.73
N SER A 217 11.71 24.16 1.66
CA SER A 217 12.35 24.32 0.35
C SER A 217 12.01 25.65 -0.33
N LEU A 218 10.77 26.12 -0.16
CA LEU A 218 10.35 27.45 -0.61
C LEU A 218 11.11 28.55 0.11
N GLN A 219 11.21 28.47 1.45
CA GLN A 219 11.95 29.44 2.26
C GLN A 219 13.43 29.50 1.87
N LEU A 220 14.09 28.35 1.70
CA LEU A 220 15.49 28.27 1.25
C LEU A 220 15.69 28.81 -0.17
N SER A 221 14.66 28.75 -1.00
CA SER A 221 14.67 29.29 -2.37
C SER A 221 14.32 30.79 -2.44
N GLY A 222 14.12 31.44 -1.28
CA GLY A 222 13.74 32.86 -1.20
C GLY A 222 12.29 33.15 -1.60
N VAL A 223 11.44 32.12 -1.70
CA VAL A 223 10.00 32.29 -1.92
C VAL A 223 9.33 32.49 -0.58
N ASP A 224 8.84 33.71 -0.35
CA ASP A 224 8.04 34.05 0.82
C ASP A 224 6.56 34.01 0.46
N LEU A 225 5.81 33.16 1.17
CA LEU A 225 4.36 33.06 1.03
C LEU A 225 3.69 33.76 2.21
N ALA A 226 2.69 34.58 1.93
CA ALA A 226 1.92 35.21 3.00
C ALA A 226 1.29 34.13 3.89
N PRO A 227 1.42 34.23 5.22
CA PRO A 227 0.83 33.25 6.12
C PRO A 227 -0.69 33.28 5.98
N GLN A 228 -1.30 32.09 6.03
CA GLN A 228 -2.75 31.95 6.15
C GLN A 228 -3.08 31.06 7.34
N ASP A 229 -4.08 31.48 8.11
CA ASP A 229 -4.60 30.71 9.22
C ASP A 229 -5.54 29.62 8.70
N LEU A 230 -5.17 28.38 8.93
CA LEU A 230 -5.98 27.21 8.63
C LEU A 230 -6.41 26.55 9.94
N THR A 231 -7.70 26.20 10.05
CA THR A 231 -8.20 25.39 11.17
C THR A 231 -8.39 23.96 10.70
N ALA A 232 -7.62 23.04 11.27
CA ALA A 232 -7.79 21.60 11.09
C ALA A 232 -8.28 20.98 12.41
N GLN A 233 -9.15 19.98 12.32
CA GLN A 233 -9.67 19.24 13.48
C GLN A 233 -9.48 17.75 13.26
N TRP A 234 -8.79 17.11 14.20
CA TRP A 234 -8.73 15.65 14.25
C TRP A 234 -10.12 15.09 14.48
N GLN A 235 -10.53 14.18 13.61
CA GLN A 235 -11.73 13.38 13.81
C GLN A 235 -11.40 12.14 14.64
N THR A 236 -12.44 11.47 15.13
CA THR A 236 -12.27 10.17 15.81
C THR A 236 -11.51 9.21 14.88
N PRO A 237 -10.39 8.63 15.35
CA PRO A 237 -9.66 7.63 14.57
C PRO A 237 -10.57 6.47 14.17
N VAL A 238 -10.47 6.04 12.91
CA VAL A 238 -11.18 4.87 12.39
C VAL A 238 -10.19 3.80 11.96
N THR A 239 -10.55 2.55 12.16
CA THR A 239 -9.79 1.43 11.59
C THR A 239 -10.11 1.32 10.11
N LEU A 240 -9.06 1.42 9.28
CA LEU A 240 -9.17 1.33 7.83
C LEU A 240 -8.44 0.08 7.33
N TRP A 241 -9.14 -0.75 6.56
CA TRP A 241 -8.51 -1.70 5.65
C TRP A 241 -8.27 -0.99 4.33
N GLY A 242 -6.99 -0.77 4.01
CA GLY A 242 -6.57 0.05 2.88
C GLY A 242 -6.73 -0.63 1.52
N ASP A 243 -6.36 0.10 0.48
CA ASP A 243 -6.43 -0.36 -0.91
C ASP A 243 -5.66 -1.67 -1.18
N LEU A 244 -4.54 -1.91 -0.49
CA LEU A 244 -3.71 -3.12 -0.64
C LEU A 244 -4.41 -4.41 -0.18
N THR A 245 -5.55 -4.28 0.52
CA THR A 245 -6.35 -5.42 0.97
C THR A 245 -7.31 -5.95 -0.10
N LYS A 246 -7.51 -5.18 -1.18
CA LYS A 246 -8.47 -5.49 -2.26
C LYS A 246 -7.87 -6.27 -3.42
N PHE A 247 -6.54 -6.48 -3.43
CA PHE A 247 -5.82 -7.23 -4.46
C PHE A 247 -6.17 -8.72 -4.46
#